data_AF-A0A4S4BCB7-F1
#
_entry.id   AF-A0A4S4BCB7-F1
#
_cell.length_a   1.000
_cell.length_b   1.000
_cell.length_c   1.000
_cell.angle_alpha   90.00
_cell.angle_beta   90.00
_cell.angle_gamma   90.00
#
_symmetry.space_group_name_H-M   'P 1'
#
loop_
_entity.id
_entity.type
_entity.pdbx_description
1 polymer ?
#
loop_
_entity_poly.entity_id
_entity_poly.type
_entity_poly.pdbx_seq_one_letter_code
_entity_poly.pdbx_strand_id
1 'polypeptide(L)'
;MTHFASLLPAVPPRHSSKPVLLSDAADAFLHVPPLHSLVDRTRRGALLVAFERFLGAGLSESVPLLAYTRLTGEAWLHTLAEAERAEAAVLLTDFRAYLRDWGWLDSARPVNLLD
;
A
#
# COMPACT_ATOMS: atom_id res chain seq x y z
N MET A 1 -13.36 -28.77 -0.85
CA MET A 1 -12.39 -27.93 -0.14
C MET A 1 -12.43 -26.55 -0.77
N THR A 2 -13.35 -25.70 -0.31
CA THR A 2 -13.54 -24.36 -0.87
C THR A 2 -12.67 -23.41 -0.06
N HIS A 3 -11.63 -22.87 -0.69
CA HIS A 3 -10.75 -21.87 -0.07
C HIS A 3 -11.60 -20.68 0.39
N PHE A 4 -11.42 -20.31 1.66
CA PHE A 4 -11.93 -19.07 2.23
C PHE A 4 -11.41 -17.91 1.37
N ALA A 5 -12.33 -17.15 0.77
CA ALA A 5 -12.05 -15.78 0.43
C ALA A 5 -11.79 -15.07 1.77
N SER A 6 -10.52 -14.98 2.16
CA SER A 6 -10.10 -14.06 3.20
C SER A 6 -10.53 -12.68 2.72
N LEU A 7 -11.67 -12.20 3.23
CA LEU A 7 -11.99 -10.78 3.26
C LEU A 7 -10.80 -10.12 3.91
N LEU A 8 -9.90 -9.56 3.09
CA LEU A 8 -8.78 -8.79 3.59
C LEU A 8 -9.41 -7.68 4.44
N PRO A 9 -9.09 -7.62 5.73
CA PRO A 9 -9.71 -6.63 6.58
C PRO A 9 -9.32 -5.25 6.05
N ALA A 10 -10.30 -4.36 5.90
CA ALA A 10 -10.04 -2.95 5.62
C ALA A 10 -9.18 -2.27 6.72
N VAL A 11 -8.99 -2.97 7.84
CA VAL A 11 -8.28 -2.56 9.06
C VAL A 11 -6.96 -3.34 9.14
N PRO A 12 -5.85 -2.72 9.56
CA PRO A 12 -4.57 -3.39 9.70
C PRO A 12 -4.64 -4.63 10.62
N PRO A 13 -3.81 -5.67 10.36
CA PRO A 13 -3.71 -6.82 11.25
C PRO A 13 -3.18 -6.37 12.62
N ARG A 14 -3.82 -6.83 13.70
CA ARG A 14 -3.38 -6.52 15.07
C ARG A 14 -2.10 -7.31 15.40
N HIS A 15 -1.05 -6.60 15.83
CA HIS A 15 0.16 -7.12 16.49
C HIS A 15 0.65 -8.48 16.00
N SER A 16 1.39 -8.48 14.88
CA SER A 16 2.11 -9.64 14.39
C SER A 16 3.61 -9.34 14.36
N SER A 17 4.47 -10.31 14.70
CA SER A 17 5.94 -10.19 14.60
C SER A 17 6.45 -10.11 13.16
N LYS A 18 5.55 -10.18 12.17
CA LYS A 18 5.85 -10.06 10.75
C LYS A 18 5.68 -8.61 10.31
N PRO A 19 6.56 -8.07 9.46
CA PRO A 19 6.40 -6.74 8.92
C PRO A 19 5.08 -6.66 8.14
N VAL A 20 4.30 -5.61 8.38
CA VAL A 20 3.13 -5.29 7.56
C VAL A 20 3.63 -4.97 6.16
N LEU A 21 3.10 -5.64 5.14
CA LEU A 21 3.56 -5.47 3.76
C LEU A 21 2.81 -4.35 3.05
N LEU A 22 3.47 -3.75 2.06
CA LEU A 22 2.87 -2.73 1.21
C LEU A 22 1.69 -3.30 0.41
N SER A 23 1.84 -4.52 -0.12
CA SER A 23 0.81 -5.19 -0.92
C SER A 23 -0.45 -5.51 -0.10
N ASP A 24 -0.32 -5.87 1.19
CA ASP A 24 -1.48 -6.09 2.07
C ASP A 24 -2.31 -4.81 2.22
N ALA A 25 -1.65 -3.68 2.49
CA ALA A 25 -2.33 -2.40 2.66
C ALA A 25 -2.89 -1.85 1.33
N ALA A 26 -2.18 -2.09 0.22
CA ALA A 26 -2.62 -1.73 -1.12
C ALA A 26 -3.88 -2.50 -1.52
N ASP A 27 -3.95 -3.81 -1.26
CA ASP A 27 -5.15 -4.58 -1.54
C ASP A 27 -6.34 -4.10 -0.69
N ALA A 28 -6.12 -3.90 0.61
CA ALA A 28 -7.16 -3.40 1.51
C ALA A 28 -7.72 -2.04 1.03
N PHE A 29 -6.85 -1.12 0.62
CA PHE A 29 -7.22 0.18 0.05
C PHE A 29 -8.12 0.04 -1.19
N LEU A 30 -7.76 -0.85 -2.12
CA LEU A 30 -8.51 -1.07 -3.36
C LEU A 30 -9.92 -1.65 -3.12
N HIS A 31 -10.12 -2.32 -1.98
CA HIS A 31 -11.37 -2.97 -1.61
C HIS A 31 -12.28 -2.13 -0.69
N VAL A 32 -11.89 -0.91 -0.28
CA VAL A 32 -12.77 -0.02 0.51
C VAL A 32 -13.93 0.52 -0.36
N PRO A 33 -15.19 0.13 -0.11
CA PRO A 33 -16.35 0.69 -0.79
C PRO A 33 -16.78 2.01 -0.12
N PRO A 34 -17.40 2.97 -0.85
CA PRO A 34 -17.74 2.96 -2.27
C PRO A 34 -16.69 3.67 -3.15
N LEU A 35 -15.44 3.78 -2.71
CA LEU A 35 -14.50 4.81 -3.20
C LEU A 35 -14.00 4.62 -4.64
N HIS A 36 -14.14 3.43 -5.24
CA HIS A 36 -13.56 3.13 -6.57
C HIS A 36 -14.53 2.34 -7.47
N SER A 37 -14.70 2.80 -8.72
CA SER A 37 -15.30 1.97 -9.77
C SER A 37 -14.40 0.76 -10.08
N LEU A 38 -14.94 -0.30 -10.70
CA LEU A 38 -14.13 -1.48 -11.07
C LEU A 38 -12.95 -1.12 -11.99
N VAL A 39 -13.15 -0.19 -12.92
CA VAL A 39 -12.10 0.28 -13.84
C VAL A 39 -11.04 1.08 -13.09
N ASP A 40 -11.45 1.95 -12.16
CA ASP A 40 -10.52 2.69 -11.29
C ASP A 40 -9.70 1.74 -10.41
N ARG A 41 -10.30 0.66 -9.90
CA ARG A 41 -9.60 -0.34 -9.08
C ARG A 41 -8.48 -1.02 -9.85
N THR A 42 -8.74 -1.50 -11.07
CA THR A 42 -7.72 -2.17 -11.89
C THR A 42 -6.56 -1.23 -12.21
N ARG A 43 -6.87 0.01 -12.60
CA ARG A 43 -5.85 1.00 -12.97
C ARG A 43 -5.00 1.43 -11.77
N ARG A 44 -5.64 1.76 -10.64
CA ARG A 44 -4.96 2.09 -9.38
C ARG A 44 -4.13 0.91 -8.87
N GLY A 45 -4.63 -0.32 -9.00
CA GLY A 45 -3.90 -1.53 -8.64
C GLY A 45 -2.63 -1.71 -9.47
N ALA A 46 -2.68 -1.49 -10.79
CA ALA A 46 -1.50 -1.56 -11.65
C ALA A 46 -0.42 -0.54 -11.24
N LEU A 47 -0.82 0.69 -10.88
CA LEU A 47 0.08 1.72 -10.39
C LEU A 47 0.71 1.35 -9.02
N LEU A 48 -0.08 0.78 -8.09
CA LEU A 48 0.44 0.34 -6.79
C LEU A 48 1.42 -0.84 -6.94
N VAL A 49 1.17 -1.78 -7.85
CA VAL A 49 2.11 -2.86 -8.19
C VAL A 49 3.40 -2.29 -8.81
N ALA A 50 3.29 -1.33 -9.72
CA ALA A 50 4.47 -0.67 -10.29
C ALA A 50 5.29 0.08 -9.23
N PHE A 51 4.62 0.74 -8.29
CA PHE A 51 5.27 1.40 -7.16
C PHE A 51 5.96 0.42 -6.22
N GLU A 52 5.30 -0.68 -5.87
CA GLU A 52 5.88 -1.74 -5.06
C GLU A 52 7.13 -2.33 -5.72
N ARG A 53 7.08 -2.60 -7.02
CA ARG A 53 8.25 -3.07 -7.78
C ARG A 53 9.40 -2.07 -7.78
N PHE A 54 9.11 -0.77 -7.85
CA PHE A 54 10.13 0.27 -7.73
C PHE A 54 10.79 0.26 -6.36
N LEU A 55 10.02 0.17 -5.28
CA LEU A 55 10.56 0.07 -3.91
C LEU A 55 11.31 -1.23 -3.66
N GLY A 56 10.86 -2.32 -4.27
CA GLY A 56 11.45 -3.65 -4.19
C GLY A 56 12.69 -3.84 -5.05
N ALA A 57 13.08 -2.86 -5.87
CA ALA A 57 14.30 -2.92 -6.68
C ALA A 57 15.55 -2.89 -5.77
N GLY A 58 15.91 -4.04 -5.21
CA GLY A 58 17.01 -4.21 -4.25
C GLY A 58 16.62 -4.88 -2.92
N LEU A 59 15.33 -5.19 -2.71
CA LEU A 59 14.84 -5.92 -1.55
C LEU A 59 14.40 -7.34 -1.96
N SER A 60 14.44 -8.29 -1.03
CA SER A 60 13.79 -9.60 -1.21
C SER A 60 12.28 -9.43 -1.44
N GLU A 61 11.66 -10.45 -2.02
CA GLU A 61 10.30 -10.60 -2.60
C GLU A 61 9.09 -9.88 -1.94
N SER A 62 9.24 -9.26 -0.76
CA SER A 62 8.17 -8.56 -0.04
C SER A 62 8.62 -7.18 0.45
N VAL A 63 7.92 -6.13 0.01
CA VAL A 63 8.22 -4.75 0.41
C VAL A 63 7.48 -4.42 1.70
N PRO A 64 8.19 -4.08 2.81
CA PRO A 64 7.53 -3.66 4.04
C PRO A 64 6.80 -2.33 3.81
N LEU A 65 5.63 -2.15 4.42
CA LEU A 65 4.85 -0.92 4.32
C LEU A 65 5.66 0.31 4.75
N LEU A 66 6.58 0.15 5.71
CA LEU A 66 7.46 1.23 6.16
C LEU A 66 8.49 1.69 5.11
N ALA A 67 8.72 0.93 4.04
CA ALA A 67 9.49 1.42 2.89
C ALA A 67 8.73 2.50 2.10
N TYR A 68 7.41 2.57 2.25
CA TYR A 68 6.63 3.69 1.74
C TYR A 68 6.81 4.91 2.64
N THR A 69 7.49 5.92 2.10
CA THR A 69 7.69 7.23 2.71
C THR A 69 7.30 8.31 1.70
N ARG A 70 7.20 9.57 2.16
CA ARG A 70 7.00 10.71 1.26
C ARG A 70 8.09 10.75 0.17
N LEU A 71 9.34 10.62 0.61
CA LEU A 71 10.51 10.73 -0.25
C LEU A 71 10.54 9.62 -1.32
N THR A 72 10.23 8.38 -0.93
CA THR A 72 10.22 7.27 -1.87
C THR A 72 9.05 7.35 -2.87
N GLY A 73 7.91 7.90 -2.44
CA GLY A 73 6.81 8.26 -3.35
C GLY A 73 7.20 9.34 -4.36
N GLU A 74 7.82 10.43 -3.89
CA GLU A 74 8.31 11.52 -4.75
C GLU A 74 9.36 11.00 -5.76
N ALA A 75 10.31 10.17 -5.29
CA ALA A 75 11.32 9.55 -6.15
C ALA A 75 10.70 8.71 -7.28
N TRP A 76 9.69 7.90 -6.98
CA TRP A 76 8.98 7.13 -7.99
C TRP A 76 8.21 8.00 -8.99
N LEU A 77 7.53 9.06 -8.53
CA LEU A 77 6.81 9.97 -9.42
C LEU A 77 7.74 10.63 -10.45
N HIS A 78 8.99 10.88 -10.09
CA HIS A 78 10.00 11.41 -11.01
C HIS A 78 10.43 10.42 -12.09
N THR A 79 10.22 9.11 -11.92
CA THR A 79 10.51 8.11 -12.96
C THR A 79 9.40 7.97 -13.99
N LEU A 80 8.21 8.53 -13.73
CA LEU A 80 7.04 8.40 -14.59
C LEU A 80 6.97 9.51 -15.65
N ALA A 81 6.33 9.19 -16.78
CA ALA A 81 5.93 10.17 -17.78
C ALA A 81 4.89 11.15 -17.21
N GLU A 82 4.79 12.35 -17.77
CA GLU A 82 3.96 13.44 -17.23
C GLU A 82 2.48 13.05 -17.09
N ALA A 83 1.92 12.36 -18.10
CA ALA A 83 0.53 11.91 -18.10
C ALA A 83 0.23 10.90 -16.97
N GLU A 84 1.16 9.99 -16.67
CA GLU A 84 1.01 8.99 -15.62
C GLU A 84 1.33 9.56 -14.23
N ARG A 85 2.25 10.53 -14.16
CA ARG A 85 2.68 11.18 -12.92
C ARG A 85 1.52 11.86 -12.21
N ALA A 86 0.66 12.58 -12.92
CA ALA A 86 -0.48 13.29 -12.32
C ALA A 86 -1.45 12.29 -11.65
N GLU A 87 -1.78 11.20 -12.34
CA GLU A 87 -2.64 10.15 -11.82
C GLU A 87 -2.01 9.43 -10.62
N ALA A 88 -0.74 9.06 -10.73
CA ALA A 88 0.01 8.43 -9.65
C ALA A 88 0.13 9.32 -8.40
N ALA A 89 0.26 10.65 -8.59
CA ALA A 89 0.33 11.60 -7.47
C ALA A 89 -0.98 11.69 -6.69
N VAL A 90 -2.13 11.68 -7.39
CA VAL A 90 -3.45 11.61 -6.76
C VAL A 90 -3.61 10.30 -6.00
N LEU A 91 -3.27 9.18 -6.64
CA LEU A 91 -3.32 7.85 -6.01
C LEU A 91 -2.48 7.77 -4.74
N LEU A 92 -1.23 8.24 -4.76
CA LEU A 92 -0.36 8.22 -3.57
C LEU A 92 -0.90 9.12 -2.46
N THR A 93 -1.56 10.22 -2.81
CA THR A 93 -2.21 11.12 -1.83
C THR A 93 -3.38 10.42 -1.15
N ASP A 94 -4.28 9.81 -1.94
CA ASP A 94 -5.42 9.04 -1.43
C ASP A 94 -4.96 7.87 -0.56
N PHE A 95 -3.98 7.10 -1.05
CA PHE A 95 -3.45 5.94 -0.35
C PHE A 95 -2.82 6.34 0.98
N ARG A 96 -2.03 7.42 1.02
CA ARG A 96 -1.47 7.92 2.28
C ARG A 96 -2.53 8.40 3.26
N ALA A 97 -3.59 9.04 2.77
CA ALA A 97 -4.70 9.47 3.62
C ALA A 97 -5.38 8.25 4.25
N TYR A 98 -5.65 7.21 3.46
CA TYR A 98 -6.19 5.93 3.93
C TYR A 98 -5.29 5.27 4.99
N LEU A 99 -3.99 5.14 4.72
CA LEU A 99 -3.06 4.51 5.67
C LEU A 99 -3.02 5.23 7.03
N ARG A 100 -3.15 6.57 7.02
CA ARG A 100 -3.20 7.38 8.24
C ARG A 100 -4.53 7.22 8.97
N ASP A 101 -5.64 7.34 8.24
CA ASP A 101 -6.99 7.31 8.81
C ASP A 101 -7.31 5.94 9.44
N TRP A 102 -6.80 4.86 8.86
CA TRP A 102 -7.00 3.49 9.32
C TRP A 102 -5.85 2.95 10.19
N GLY A 103 -4.86 3.78 10.54
CA GLY A 103 -3.79 3.42 11.49
C GLY A 103 -2.79 2.38 10.98
N TRP A 104 -2.67 2.17 9.67
CA TRP A 104 -1.75 1.19 9.08
C TRP A 104 -0.28 1.49 9.38
N LEU A 105 0.11 2.78 9.31
CA LEU A 105 1.50 3.19 9.60
C LEU A 105 1.88 3.00 11.07
N ASP A 106 0.90 3.12 11.98
CA ASP A 106 1.11 2.88 13.40
C ASP A 106 1.25 1.37 13.67
N SER A 107 0.36 0.58 13.07
CA SER A 107 0.38 -0.90 13.17
C SER A 107 1.63 -1.52 12.55
N ALA A 108 2.23 -0.88 11.55
CA ALA A 108 3.46 -1.34 10.91
C ALA A 108 4.73 -1.04 11.69
N ARG A 109 4.67 -0.18 12.72
CA ARG A 109 5.82 0.07 13.58
C ARG A 109 6.14 -1.20 14.37
N PRO A 110 7.42 -1.60 14.46
CA PRO A 110 7.81 -2.64 15.39
C PRO A 110 7.42 -2.16 16.78
N VAL A 111 6.48 -2.86 17.40
CA VAL A 111 6.25 -2.76 18.84
C VAL A 111 7.50 -3.31 19.49
N ASN A 112 8.43 -2.44 19.85
CA ASN A 112 9.39 -2.78 20.88
C ASN A 112 8.55 -3.19 22.09
N LEU A 113 8.48 -4.51 22.34
CA LEU A 113 8.32 -5.06 23.68
C LEU A 113 9.45 -4.43 24.49
N LEU A 114 9.14 -3.33 25.16
CA LEU A 114 9.97 -2.85 26.26
C LEU A 114 9.87 -3.91 27.35
N ASP A 115 11.05 -4.32 27.81
CA ASP A 115 11.36 -5.19 28.96
C ASP A 115 10.38 -5.06 30.13
#